data_AF-A0A7S4DY17-F1
#
_entry.id   AF-A0A7S4DY17-F1
#
_cell.length_a   1.000
_cell.length_b   1.000
_cell.length_c   1.000
_cell.angle_alpha   90.00
_cell.angle_beta   90.00
_cell.angle_gamma   90.00
#
_symmetry.space_group_name_H-M   'P 1'
#
loop_
_entity.id
_entity.type
_entity.pdbx_description
1 polymer ?
#
loop_
_entity_poly.entity_id
_entity_poly.type
_entity_poly.pdbx_seq_one_letter_code
_entity_poly.pdbx_strand_id
1 'polypeptide(L)'
;GRRGKDPNGICVIMADDAVEKEELRGILTGKPSPLTSTFRLSYNMLLNLLRIKTANPEQVVLQSFHHFQNSQDLPDIDEKLRSATLVADQIKIPQQKEVASYATQLEQQEELDSKIWRFALSTQ
;
A
#
# COMPACT_ATOMS: atom_id res chain seq x y z
N GLY A 1 15.31 -31.47 7.33
CA GLY A 1 16.34 -32.52 7.24
C GLY A 1 17.63 -32.02 7.85
N ARG A 2 18.36 -32.86 8.57
CA ARG A 2 19.62 -32.50 9.25
C ARG A 2 20.80 -32.63 8.30
N ARG A 3 21.63 -31.59 8.25
CA ARG A 3 22.82 -31.53 7.38
C ARG A 3 23.73 -32.74 7.60
N GLY A 4 23.95 -33.51 6.54
CA GLY A 4 24.86 -34.66 6.52
C GLY A 4 24.35 -35.93 7.22
N LYS A 5 23.12 -35.95 7.74
CA LYS A 5 22.53 -37.14 8.40
C LYS A 5 21.30 -37.68 7.70
N ASP A 6 20.47 -36.80 7.15
CA ASP A 6 19.24 -37.21 6.50
C ASP A 6 19.35 -36.93 4.99
N PRO A 7 18.97 -37.88 4.10
CA PRO A 7 19.06 -37.68 2.65
C PRO A 7 18.05 -36.64 2.16
N ASN A 8 16.87 -36.56 2.78
CA ASN A 8 15.80 -35.64 2.42
C ASN A 8 15.21 -34.97 3.68
N GLY A 9 14.62 -33.79 3.51
CA GLY A 9 13.76 -33.16 4.51
C GLY A 9 12.30 -33.45 4.20
N ILE A 10 11.55 -34.00 5.16
CA ILE A 10 10.11 -34.23 5.03
C ILE A 10 9.39 -33.08 5.75
N CYS A 11 8.46 -32.42 5.07
CA CYS A 11 7.54 -31.45 5.64
C CYS A 11 6.11 -31.99 5.45
N VAL A 12 5.35 -32.09 6.53
CA VAL A 12 3.95 -32.52 6.49
C VAL A 12 3.11 -31.33 6.91
N ILE A 13 2.18 -30.92 6.05
CA ILE A 13 1.25 -29.82 6.31
C ILE A 13 -0.12 -30.43 6.52
N MET A 14 -0.72 -30.13 7.66
CA MET A 14 -2.12 -30.42 7.95
C MET A 14 -2.92 -29.22 7.47
N ALA A 15 -3.83 -29.41 6.52
CA ALA A 15 -4.71 -28.37 6.00
C ALA A 15 -6.16 -28.86 6.08
N ASP A 16 -7.06 -27.97 6.49
CA ASP A 16 -8.51 -28.22 6.44
C ASP A 16 -9.05 -27.85 5.05
N ASP A 17 -10.22 -28.38 4.69
CA ASP A 17 -10.86 -28.20 3.36
C ASP A 17 -11.17 -26.74 2.97
N ALA A 18 -11.01 -25.80 3.90
CA ALA A 18 -11.27 -24.37 3.69
C ALA A 18 -10.13 -23.62 2.98
N VAL A 19 -8.95 -24.22 2.80
CA VAL A 19 -7.81 -23.54 2.18
C VAL A 19 -7.80 -23.80 0.68
N GLU A 20 -7.84 -22.73 -0.12
CA GLU A 20 -7.77 -22.84 -1.57
C GLU A 20 -6.40 -23.33 -2.04
N LYS A 21 -6.41 -24.14 -3.12
CA LYS A 21 -5.20 -24.75 -3.70
C LYS A 21 -4.15 -23.72 -4.13
N GLU A 22 -4.60 -22.53 -4.55
CA GLU A 22 -3.74 -21.44 -4.99
C GLU A 22 -2.99 -20.80 -3.82
N GLU A 23 -3.65 -20.64 -2.67
CA GLU A 23 -3.02 -20.15 -1.45
C GLU A 23 -1.96 -21.12 -0.92
N LEU A 24 -2.27 -22.42 -0.88
CA LEU A 24 -1.30 -23.46 -0.50
C LEU A 24 -0.07 -23.46 -1.42
N ARG A 25 -0.27 -23.25 -2.73
CA ARG A 25 0.83 -23.14 -3.69
C ARG A 25 1.67 -21.89 -3.42
N GLY A 26 1.04 -20.78 -3.06
CA GLY A 26 1.72 -19.55 -2.64
C GLY A 26 2.57 -19.76 -1.39
N ILE A 27 2.07 -20.49 -0.39
CA ILE A 27 2.84 -20.77 0.84
C ILE A 27 4.05 -21.67 0.56
N LEU A 28 3.87 -22.71 -0.26
CA LEU A 28 4.90 -23.73 -0.53
C LEU A 28 5.98 -23.27 -1.52
N THR A 29 5.57 -22.58 -2.57
CA THR A 29 6.44 -22.21 -3.71
C THR A 29 6.58 -20.70 -3.91
N GLY A 30 5.96 -19.91 -3.04
CA GLY A 30 6.03 -18.47 -3.09
C GLY A 30 7.43 -17.95 -2.88
N LYS A 31 7.63 -16.72 -3.34
CA LYS A 31 8.85 -15.98 -3.02
C LYS A 31 8.85 -15.65 -1.53
N PRO A 32 10.02 -15.63 -0.88
CA PRO A 32 10.11 -15.13 0.49
C PRO A 32 9.61 -13.69 0.54
N SER A 33 8.89 -13.35 1.61
CA SER A 33 8.40 -11.99 1.83
C SER A 33 9.58 -11.01 1.84
N PRO A 34 9.46 -9.86 1.13
CA PRO A 34 10.50 -8.85 1.17
C PRO A 34 10.67 -8.32 2.60
N LEU A 35 11.90 -7.96 2.96
CA LEU A 35 12.15 -7.32 4.25
C LEU A 35 11.62 -5.88 4.20
N THR A 36 10.43 -5.64 4.74
CA THR A 36 9.84 -4.28 4.82
C THR A 36 10.12 -3.64 6.17
N SER A 37 10.54 -2.37 6.16
CA SER A 37 10.82 -1.63 7.38
C SER A 37 9.54 -1.30 8.16
N THR A 38 9.49 -1.69 9.43
CA THR A 38 8.45 -1.30 10.39
C THR A 38 8.90 -0.14 11.28
N PHE A 39 9.88 0.65 10.84
CA PHE A 39 10.38 1.79 11.62
C PHE A 39 9.25 2.77 11.94
N ARG A 40 9.16 3.14 13.22
CA ARG A 40 8.20 4.09 13.79
C ARG A 40 8.92 4.85 14.88
N LEU A 41 8.70 6.16 14.96
CA LEU A 41 9.18 6.97 16.09
C LEU A 41 8.28 6.70 17.30
N SER A 42 8.87 6.18 18.37
CA SER A 42 8.22 6.07 19.67
C SER A 42 8.63 7.21 20.58
N TYR A 43 7.79 7.55 21.56
CA TYR A 43 8.12 8.59 22.56
C TYR A 43 9.45 8.31 23.27
N ASN A 44 9.69 7.06 23.67
CA ASN A 44 10.94 6.68 24.33
C ASN A 44 12.16 6.87 23.41
N MET A 45 12.02 6.57 22.11
CA MET A 45 13.10 6.81 21.14
C MET A 45 13.40 8.31 21.02
N LEU A 46 12.37 9.14 20.88
CA LEU A 46 12.54 10.60 20.81
C LEU A 46 13.21 11.16 22.07
N LEU A 47 12.74 10.77 23.26
CA LEU A 47 13.33 11.23 24.53
C LEU A 47 14.79 10.82 24.66
N ASN A 48 15.14 9.59 24.27
CA ASN A 48 16.52 9.13 24.32
C ASN A 48 17.42 9.84 23.29
N LEU A 49 16.89 10.13 22.10
CA LEU A 49 17.61 10.88 21.07
C LEU A 49 17.85 12.33 21.52
N LEU A 50 16.83 13.01 22.06
CA LEU A 50 16.95 14.37 22.58
C LEU A 50 17.89 14.46 23.80
N ARG A 51 18.00 13.38 24.59
CA ARG A 51 18.93 13.32 25.73
C ARG A 51 20.39 13.30 25.30
N ILE A 52 20.70 12.71 24.14
CA ILE A 52 22.06 12.58 23.64
C ILE A 52 22.38 13.82 22.81
N LYS A 53 23.27 14.70 23.30
CA LYS A 53 23.61 15.98 22.63
C LYS A 53 24.12 15.85 21.19
N THR A 54 24.63 14.68 20.81
CA THR A 54 25.18 14.40 19.48
C THR A 54 24.18 13.71 18.55
N ALA A 55 23.01 13.29 19.03
CA ALA A 55 22.02 12.60 18.23
C ALA A 55 20.95 13.58 17.73
N ASN A 56 20.76 13.65 16.41
CA ASN A 56 19.64 14.40 15.82
C ASN A 56 18.54 13.41 15.39
N PRO A 57 17.32 13.50 15.96
CA PRO A 57 16.23 12.60 15.58
C PRO A 57 15.86 12.67 14.09
N GLU A 58 16.01 13.83 13.44
CA GLU A 58 15.74 13.98 12.02
C GLU A 58 16.70 13.15 11.16
N GLN A 59 17.99 13.14 11.53
CA GLN A 59 19.00 12.34 10.84
C GLN A 59 18.72 10.83 10.98
N VAL A 60 18.24 10.40 12.14
CA VAL A 60 17.85 8.99 12.37
C VAL A 60 16.70 8.59 11.45
N VAL A 61 15.73 9.48 11.24
CA VAL A 61 14.61 9.23 10.31
C VAL A 61 15.12 9.16 8.88
N LEU A 62 15.98 10.10 8.46
CA LEU A 62 16.53 10.14 7.10
C LEU A 62 17.43 8.93 6.80
N GLN A 63 18.18 8.44 7.79
CA GLN A 63 19.01 7.25 7.65
C GLN A 63 18.25 5.94 7.93
N SER A 64 16.95 6.01 8.21
CA SER A 64 16.16 4.82 8.50
C SER A 64 15.96 3.97 7.24
N PHE A 65 15.87 2.64 7.45
CA PHE A 65 15.57 1.71 6.36
C PHE A 65 14.19 1.98 5.74
N HIS A 66 13.26 2.57 6.49
CA HIS A 66 11.95 2.94 5.95
C HIS A 66 12.07 4.09 4.94
N HIS A 67 12.88 5.11 5.25
CA HIS A 67 13.17 6.18 4.32
C HIS A 67 13.91 5.67 3.08
N PHE A 68 14.88 4.78 3.24
CA PHE A 68 15.60 4.15 2.12
C PHE A 68 14.64 3.46 1.14
N GLN A 69 13.70 2.63 1.65
CA GLN A 69 12.73 1.93 0.83
C GLN A 69 11.80 2.89 0.09
N ASN A 70 11.23 3.89 0.78
CA ASN A 70 10.35 4.86 0.13
C ASN A 70 11.08 5.65 -0.95
N SER A 71 12.34 6.05 -0.70
CA SER A 71 13.14 6.79 -1.67
C SER A 71 13.55 5.93 -2.88
N GLN A 72 13.69 4.62 -2.70
CA GLN A 72 13.93 3.69 -3.80
C GLN A 72 12.71 3.57 -4.74
N ASP A 73 11.50 3.69 -4.20
CA ASP A 73 10.25 3.58 -4.98
C ASP A 73 9.88 4.88 -5.72
N LEU A 74 10.51 6.03 -5.36
CA LEU A 74 10.21 7.34 -5.96
C LEU A 74 10.37 7.39 -7.49
N PRO A 75 11.44 6.85 -8.11
CA PRO A 75 11.62 6.93 -9.56
C PRO A 75 10.50 6.23 -10.33
N ASP A 76 10.06 5.08 -9.84
CA ASP A 76 8.97 4.30 -10.45
C ASP A 76 7.64 5.05 -10.37
N ILE A 77 7.40 5.75 -9.26
CA ILE A 77 6.21 6.59 -9.08
C ILE A 77 6.27 7.79 -10.02
N ASP A 78 7.43 8.45 -10.14
CA ASP A 78 7.63 9.59 -11.03
C ASP A 78 7.43 9.22 -12.49
N GLU A 79 7.89 8.04 -12.91
CA GLU A 79 7.69 7.53 -14.27
C GLU A 79 6.21 7.27 -14.54
N LYS A 80 5.51 6.61 -13.61
CA LYS A 80 4.06 6.38 -13.71
C LYS A 80 3.30 7.70 -13.80
N LEU A 81 3.65 8.67 -12.96
CA LEU A 81 3.03 10.00 -12.96
C LEU A 81 3.23 10.68 -14.31
N ARG A 82 4.46 10.70 -14.85
CA ARG A 82 4.73 11.25 -16.19
C ARG A 82 3.91 10.57 -17.28
N SER A 83 3.86 9.24 -17.28
CA SER A 83 3.07 8.49 -18.27
C SER A 83 1.58 8.83 -18.20
N ALA A 84 1.03 8.97 -17.00
CA ALA A 84 -0.37 9.32 -16.78
C ALA A 84 -0.66 10.76 -17.19
N THR A 85 0.23 11.71 -16.89
CA THR A 85 0.10 13.11 -17.31
C THR A 85 0.14 13.24 -18.83
N LEU A 86 1.04 12.52 -19.51
CA LEU A 86 1.09 12.52 -20.97
C LEU A 86 -0.20 12.02 -21.61
N VAL A 87 -0.82 10.97 -21.04
CA VAL A 87 -2.12 10.46 -21.50
C VAL A 87 -3.21 11.49 -21.25
N ALA A 88 -3.23 12.13 -20.07
CA ALA A 88 -4.20 13.18 -19.74
C ALA A 88 -4.10 14.37 -20.70
N ASP A 89 -2.88 14.81 -21.04
CA ASP A 89 -2.65 15.94 -21.94
C ASP A 89 -3.07 15.65 -23.39
N GLN A 90 -3.05 14.38 -23.81
CA GLN A 90 -3.55 13.96 -25.13
C GLN A 90 -5.07 14.00 -25.22
N ILE A 91 -5.78 13.86 -24.10
CA ILE A 91 -7.24 13.88 -24.05
C ILE A 91 -7.72 15.33 -24.12
N LYS A 92 -7.96 15.80 -25.36
CA LYS A 92 -8.58 17.11 -25.59
C LYS A 92 -10.09 17.00 -25.57
N ILE A 93 -10.71 17.49 -24.49
CA ILE A 93 -12.16 17.55 -24.33
C ILE A 93 -12.68 18.90 -24.85
N PRO A 94 -13.58 18.92 -25.85
CA PRO A 94 -14.27 20.14 -26.27
C PRO A 94 -15.05 20.75 -25.09
N GLN A 95 -14.99 22.08 -24.91
CA GLN A 95 -15.72 22.79 -23.85
C GLN A 95 -15.50 22.23 -22.43
N GLN A 96 -14.24 21.95 -22.09
CA GLN A 96 -13.82 21.31 -20.84
C GLN A 96 -14.47 21.89 -19.56
N LYS A 97 -14.73 23.21 -19.49
CA LYS A 97 -15.36 23.85 -18.32
C LYS A 97 -16.84 23.45 -18.14
N GLU A 98 -17.60 23.39 -19.23
CA GLU A 98 -19.02 23.03 -19.19
C GLU A 98 -19.18 21.55 -18.86
N VAL A 99 -18.39 20.71 -19.53
CA VAL A 99 -18.34 19.26 -19.29
C VAL A 99 -17.94 18.96 -17.84
N ALA A 100 -16.96 19.66 -17.28
CA ALA A 100 -16.57 19.49 -15.88
C ALA A 100 -17.71 19.86 -14.92
N SER A 101 -18.39 21.00 -15.14
CA SER A 101 -19.53 21.40 -14.30
C SER A 101 -20.68 20.40 -14.37
N TYR A 102 -20.96 19.84 -15.55
CA TYR A 102 -21.98 18.82 -15.73
C TYR A 102 -21.61 17.50 -15.04
N ALA A 103 -20.34 17.08 -15.13
CA ALA A 103 -19.85 15.89 -14.44
C ALA A 103 -20.00 16.02 -12.91
N THR A 104 -19.63 17.17 -12.34
CA THR A 104 -19.82 17.42 -10.90
C THR A 104 -21.28 17.43 -10.48
N GLN A 105 -22.18 17.88 -11.36
CA GLN A 105 -23.63 17.87 -11.08
C GLN A 105 -24.18 16.45 -11.09
N LEU A 106 -23.72 15.59 -12.00
CA LEU A 106 -24.09 14.17 -12.03
C LEU A 106 -23.60 13.42 -10.78
N GLU A 107 -22.35 13.64 -10.36
CA GLU A 107 -21.84 13.05 -9.12
C GLU A 107 -22.67 13.47 -7.90
N GLN A 108 -23.07 14.75 -7.83
CA GLN A 108 -23.97 15.24 -6.77
C GLN A 108 -25.35 14.58 -6.83
N GLN A 109 -25.90 14.33 -8.01
CA GLN A 109 -27.16 13.61 -8.16
C GLN A 109 -27.07 12.16 -7.67
N GLU A 110 -26.01 11.43 -8.05
CA GLU A 110 -25.79 10.05 -7.58
C GLU A 110 -25.62 9.99 -6.05
N GLU A 111 -24.93 10.98 -5.47
CA GLU A 111 -24.77 11.06 -4.02
C GLU A 111 -26.11 11.35 -3.32
N LEU A 112 -26.94 12.24 -3.88
CA LEU A 112 -28.28 12.53 -3.39
C LEU A 112 -29.19 11.30 -3.48
N ASP A 113 -29.21 10.60 -4.61
CA ASP A 113 -30.01 9.39 -4.81
C ASP A 113 -29.58 8.29 -3.84
N SER A 114 -28.27 8.13 -3.62
CA SER A 114 -27.72 7.22 -2.60
C SER A 114 -28.18 7.58 -1.18
N LYS A 115 -28.25 8.88 -0.85
CA LYS A 115 -28.75 9.36 0.45
C LYS A 115 -30.26 9.13 0.59
N ILE A 116 -31.03 9.39 -0.46
CA ILE A 116 -32.48 9.13 -0.51
C ILE A 116 -32.74 7.64 -0.29
N TRP A 117 -32.00 6.77 -0.98
CA TRP A 117 -32.11 5.32 -0.81
C TRP A 117 -31.76 4.84 0.60
N ARG A 118 -30.67 5.36 1.19
CA ARG A 118 -30.32 5.05 2.58
C ARG A 118 -31.39 5.49 3.56
N PHE A 119 -31.97 6.67 3.35
CA PHE A 119 -33.06 7.19 4.19
C PHE A 119 -34.33 6.32 4.07
N ALA A 120 -34.72 5.93 2.85
CA ALA A 120 -35.87 5.06 2.62
C ALA A 120 -35.73 3.70 3.34
N LEU A 121 -34.53 3.12 3.33
CA LEU A 121 -34.22 1.86 4.03
C LEU A 121 -34.13 2.00 5.55
N SER A 122 -33.82 3.18 6.09
CA SER A 122 -33.76 3.41 7.54
C SER A 122 -35.10 3.72 8.20
N THR A 123 -36.14 3.95 7.39
CA THR A 123 -37.48 4.35 7.88
C THR A 123 -38.50 3.19 7.85
N GLN A 124 -38.05 2.00 7.41
CA GLN A 124 -38.76 0.71 7.55
C GLN A 124 -38.20 -0.07 8.74
#